data_AF-A0A133XKQ1-F1
#
_entry.id   AF-A0A133XKQ1-F1
#
_cell.length_a   1.000
_cell.length_b   1.000
_cell.length_c   1.000
_cell.angle_alpha   90.00
_cell.angle_beta   90.00
_cell.angle_gamma   90.00
#
_symmetry.space_group_name_H-M   'P 1'
#
loop_
_entity.id
_entity.type
_entity.pdbx_description
1 polymer ?
#
loop_
_entity_poly.entity_id
_entity_poly.type
_entity_poly.pdbx_seq_one_letter_code
_entity_poly.pdbx_strand_id
1 'polypeptide(L)'
;MNPAKINELFDLLRAACARQFAFNPKRVTAGMRYVGKEGHGKDMVHVFRDAGTHSQIVLQSTSAILREKHGDKPHWTEAEKAHYRSSDAEIEAEIRAKEAELEFIRHSPLYLDHRTQLLAHYKDWPGYQAGGPNPREAARALIVALGAAQDARLAAFAEHLGSSDPEHLAHLLLAPCHLELEAVRQTTDD
;
A
#
# COMPACT_ATOMS: atom_id res chain seq x y z
N MET A 1 3.63 2.35 23.42
CA MET A 1 3.48 3.82 23.46
C MET A 1 2.04 4.12 23.05
N ASN A 2 1.33 5.02 23.72
CA ASN A 2 -0.09 5.30 23.40
C ASN A 2 -0.20 6.02 22.03
N PRO A 3 -1.21 5.68 21.19
CA PRO A 3 -1.54 6.38 19.95
C PRO A 3 -1.41 7.91 19.98
N ALA A 4 -1.88 8.57 21.05
CA ALA A 4 -1.83 10.03 21.14
C ALA A 4 -0.39 10.59 21.05
N LYS A 5 0.56 9.94 21.72
CA LYS A 5 1.98 10.34 21.68
C LYS A 5 2.62 10.08 20.32
N ILE A 6 2.15 9.05 19.59
CA ILE A 6 2.63 8.77 18.24
C ILE A 6 2.13 9.87 17.30
N ASN A 7 0.88 10.31 17.43
CA ASN A 7 0.33 11.41 16.63
C ASN A 7 1.10 12.72 16.87
N GLU A 8 1.41 13.06 18.11
CA GLU A 8 2.26 14.23 18.43
C GLU A 8 3.65 14.15 17.76
N LEU A 9 4.27 12.96 17.75
CA LEU A 9 5.54 12.76 17.05
C LEU A 9 5.40 12.90 15.54
N PHE A 10 4.29 12.46 14.95
CA PHE A 10 4.00 12.71 13.53
C PHE A 10 3.78 14.19 13.23
N ASP A 11 3.16 14.96 14.12
CA ASP A 11 3.02 16.42 13.96
C ASP A 11 4.39 17.10 13.88
N LEU A 12 5.28 16.73 14.79
CA LEU A 12 6.66 17.22 14.82
C LEU A 12 7.44 16.79 13.56
N LEU A 13 7.30 15.52 13.16
CA LEU A 13 7.95 14.99 11.96
C LEU A 13 7.51 15.77 10.71
N ARG A 14 6.20 15.97 10.53
CA ARG A 14 5.64 16.70 9.37
C ARG A 14 6.17 18.13 9.31
N ALA A 15 6.15 18.83 10.44
CA ALA A 15 6.66 20.19 10.52
C ALA A 15 8.17 20.26 10.23
N ALA A 16 8.95 19.31 10.75
CA ALA A 16 10.39 19.25 10.52
C ALA A 16 10.72 18.94 9.05
N CYS A 17 10.08 17.91 8.47
CA CYS A 17 10.30 17.47 7.09
C CYS A 17 9.88 18.53 6.06
N ALA A 18 8.75 19.22 6.29
CA ALA A 18 8.33 20.33 5.44
C ALA A 18 9.35 21.47 5.46
N ARG A 19 9.84 21.84 6.65
CA ARG A 19 10.83 22.91 6.81
C ARG A 19 12.20 22.56 6.22
N GLN A 20 12.67 21.33 6.40
CA GLN A 20 14.05 20.94 6.11
C GLN A 20 14.24 20.34 4.72
N PHE A 21 13.22 19.65 4.19
CA PHE A 21 13.34 18.88 2.95
C PHE A 21 12.29 19.25 1.90
N ALA A 22 11.40 20.21 2.22
CA ALA A 22 10.21 20.55 1.44
C ALA A 22 9.27 19.36 1.22
N PHE A 23 9.28 18.38 2.11
CA PHE A 23 8.39 17.24 2.02
C PHE A 23 6.95 17.65 2.35
N ASN A 24 6.01 17.14 1.57
CA ASN A 24 4.59 17.38 1.75
C ASN A 24 4.08 16.66 3.01
N PRO A 25 3.46 17.37 3.98
CA PRO A 25 2.91 16.77 5.18
C PRO A 25 1.92 15.62 4.93
N LYS A 26 1.07 15.71 3.90
CA LYS A 26 0.11 14.63 3.56
C LYS A 26 0.86 13.36 3.15
N ARG A 27 1.90 13.49 2.34
CA ARG A 27 2.72 12.37 1.89
C ARG A 27 3.50 11.74 3.04
N VAL A 28 4.05 12.55 3.94
CA VAL A 28 4.72 12.06 5.16
C VAL A 28 3.76 11.25 6.03
N THR A 29 2.54 11.71 6.25
CA THR A 29 1.53 10.94 7.01
C THR A 29 1.21 9.60 6.36
N ALA A 30 1.00 9.60 5.04
CA ALA A 30 0.58 8.40 4.32
C ALA A 30 1.72 7.38 4.16
N GLY A 31 2.95 7.84 3.98
CA GLY A 31 4.09 7.00 3.63
C GLY A 31 4.92 6.50 4.82
N MET A 32 4.86 7.16 5.98
CA MET A 32 5.74 6.85 7.11
C MET A 32 5.04 6.05 8.21
N ARG A 33 5.77 5.11 8.81
CA ARG A 33 5.39 4.40 10.04
C ARG A 33 6.40 4.65 11.15
N TYR A 34 5.90 4.79 12.39
CA TYR A 34 6.76 4.87 13.56
C TYR A 34 7.32 3.49 13.91
N VAL A 35 8.65 3.39 14.02
CA VAL A 35 9.35 2.12 14.33
C VAL A 35 9.68 2.02 15.81
N GLY A 36 10.08 3.13 16.43
CA GLY A 36 10.49 3.14 17.82
C GLY A 36 11.49 4.24 18.14
N LYS A 37 12.14 4.10 19.29
CA LYS A 37 13.20 5.00 19.74
C LYS A 37 14.55 4.29 19.69
N GLU A 38 15.59 5.03 19.36
CA GLU A 38 16.99 4.59 19.41
C GLU A 38 17.81 5.56 20.27
N GLY A 39 18.93 5.10 20.82
CA GLY A 39 19.80 5.92 21.66
C GLY A 39 19.38 6.03 23.14
N HIS A 40 20.16 6.79 23.92
CA HIS A 40 19.98 6.96 25.36
C HIS A 40 20.19 8.42 25.78
N GLY A 41 19.50 8.84 26.84
CA GLY A 41 19.67 10.18 27.40
C GLY A 41 19.38 11.30 26.39
N LYS A 42 20.36 12.18 26.17
CA LYS A 42 20.27 13.34 25.28
C LYS A 42 20.35 12.97 23.79
N ASP A 43 20.82 11.77 23.48
CA ASP A 43 20.97 11.26 22.11
C ASP A 43 19.79 10.37 21.69
N MET A 44 18.68 10.43 22.45
CA MET A 44 17.47 9.69 22.09
C MET A 44 16.84 10.28 20.83
N VAL A 45 16.51 9.40 19.89
CA VAL A 45 15.85 9.75 18.64
C VAL A 45 14.65 8.86 18.37
N HIS A 46 13.69 9.40 17.63
CA HIS A 46 12.49 8.68 17.18
C HIS A 46 12.66 8.29 15.71
N VAL A 47 12.49 7.02 15.41
CA VAL A 47 12.72 6.48 14.07
C VAL A 47 11.40 6.25 13.36
N PHE A 48 11.31 6.82 12.17
CA PHE A 48 10.25 6.62 11.22
C PHE A 48 10.81 5.91 9.99
N ARG A 49 10.04 4.99 9.43
CA ARG A 49 10.41 4.24 8.23
C ARG A 49 9.32 4.39 7.20
N ASP A 50 9.73 4.52 5.95
CA ASP A 50 8.83 4.45 4.82
C ASP A 50 8.12 3.07 4.76
N ALA A 51 6.88 3.04 4.28
CA ALA A 51 6.07 1.84 4.18
C ALA A 51 6.43 0.98 2.96
N GLY A 52 6.79 1.61 1.85
CA GLY A 52 7.12 0.93 0.59
C GLY A 52 8.60 0.57 0.44
N THR A 53 9.47 1.20 1.23
CA THR A 53 10.92 1.11 1.15
C THR A 53 11.53 0.94 2.55
N HIS A 54 12.85 0.82 2.63
CA HIS A 54 13.55 0.76 3.91
C HIS A 54 14.03 2.14 4.40
N SER A 55 13.75 3.19 3.64
CA SER A 55 14.15 4.58 3.86
C SER A 55 13.67 5.08 5.23
N GLN A 56 14.54 5.79 5.96
CA GLN A 56 14.28 6.17 7.36
C GLN A 56 14.49 7.65 7.61
N ILE A 57 13.65 8.21 8.47
CA ILE A 57 13.79 9.56 9.02
C ILE A 57 13.93 9.44 10.53
N VAL A 58 14.93 10.11 11.05
CA VAL A 58 15.21 10.19 12.48
C VAL A 58 14.77 11.56 12.98
N LEU A 59 13.85 11.59 13.94
CA LEU A 59 13.37 12.80 14.61
C LEU A 59 14.09 12.94 15.96
N GLN A 60 14.88 13.99 16.10
CA GLN A 60 15.53 14.38 17.35
C GLN A 60 14.97 15.74 17.79
N SER A 61 14.23 15.75 18.90
CA SER A 61 13.41 16.91 19.32
C SER A 61 12.52 17.43 18.17
N THR A 62 12.93 18.51 17.50
CA THR A 62 12.17 19.20 16.45
C THR A 62 12.86 19.15 15.07
N SER A 63 13.95 18.40 14.95
CA SER A 63 14.74 18.25 13.73
C SER A 63 14.62 16.84 13.18
N ALA A 64 14.41 16.74 11.87
CA ALA A 64 14.39 15.50 11.12
C ALA A 64 15.72 15.32 10.38
N ILE A 65 16.21 14.09 10.35
CA ILE A 65 17.43 13.70 9.64
C ILE A 65 17.09 12.52 8.75
N LEU A 66 17.30 12.67 7.44
CA LEU A 66 17.20 11.56 6.51
C LEU A 66 18.39 10.64 6.76
N ARG A 67 18.14 9.40 7.17
CA ARG A 67 19.22 8.45 7.44
C ARG A 67 19.79 7.99 6.10
N GLU A 68 21.02 8.38 5.80
CA GLU A 68 21.64 8.08 4.51
C GLU A 68 21.98 6.60 4.33
N LYS A 69 22.23 5.86 5.42
CA LYS A 69 22.64 4.46 5.41
C LYS A 69 21.95 3.64 6.50
N HIS A 70 21.59 2.41 6.17
CA HIS A 70 21.33 1.34 7.13
C HIS A 70 22.10 0.10 6.65
N GLY A 71 23.27 -0.15 7.23
CA GLY A 71 24.26 -1.05 6.62
C GLY A 71 24.88 -0.41 5.37
N ASP A 72 25.04 -1.19 4.30
CA ASP A 72 25.81 -0.81 3.11
C ASP A 72 25.00 -0.18 1.96
N LYS A 73 23.67 -0.10 2.05
CA LYS A 73 22.81 0.46 0.98
C LYS A 73 22.38 1.90 1.27
N PRO A 74 22.38 2.80 0.27
CA PRO A 74 21.83 4.15 0.43
C PRO A 74 20.31 4.07 0.64
N HIS A 75 19.81 4.92 1.54
CA HIS A 75 18.44 4.88 2.06
C HIS A 75 17.54 6.01 1.57
N TRP A 76 18.01 6.88 0.66
CA TRP A 76 17.18 7.92 0.07
C TRP A 76 17.67 8.27 -1.33
N THR A 77 16.98 7.76 -2.34
CA THR A 77 17.15 8.14 -3.73
C THR A 77 16.51 9.50 -4.00
N GLU A 78 16.94 10.17 -5.08
CA GLU A 78 16.31 11.43 -5.49
C GLU A 78 14.86 11.23 -5.94
N ALA A 79 14.52 10.07 -6.50
CA ALA A 79 13.15 9.73 -6.87
C ALA A 79 12.23 9.63 -5.64
N GLU A 80 12.68 9.00 -4.56
CA GLU A 80 11.92 8.95 -3.30
C GLU A 80 11.76 10.34 -2.70
N LYS A 81 12.83 11.14 -2.65
CA LYS A 81 12.74 12.53 -2.16
C LYS A 81 11.77 13.35 -3.01
N ALA A 82 11.79 13.19 -4.34
CA ALA A 82 10.85 13.86 -5.24
C ALA A 82 9.40 13.43 -4.98
N HIS A 83 9.16 12.13 -4.75
CA HIS A 83 7.83 11.61 -4.37
C HIS A 83 7.33 12.23 -3.06
N TYR A 84 8.21 12.39 -2.07
CA TYR A 84 7.87 13.07 -0.82
C TYR A 84 7.64 14.58 -0.97
N ARG A 85 8.16 15.20 -2.03
CA ARG A 85 7.94 16.62 -2.37
C ARG A 85 6.74 16.85 -3.28
N SER A 86 6.00 15.80 -3.66
CA SER A 86 4.79 15.96 -4.49
C SER A 86 3.83 16.98 -3.87
N SER A 87 3.28 17.82 -4.73
CA SER A 87 2.23 18.78 -4.40
C SER A 87 0.93 18.06 -4.00
N ASP A 88 0.04 18.77 -3.30
CA ASP A 88 -1.28 18.26 -2.95
C ASP A 88 -2.07 17.80 -4.17
N ALA A 89 -2.00 18.56 -5.28
CA ALA A 89 -2.68 18.22 -6.52
C ALA A 89 -2.14 16.93 -7.15
N GLU A 90 -0.83 16.67 -7.08
CA GLU A 90 -0.23 15.41 -7.56
C GLU A 90 -0.63 14.22 -6.68
N ILE A 91 -0.68 14.43 -5.35
CA ILE A 91 -1.15 13.41 -4.40
C ILE A 91 -2.62 13.06 -4.70
N GLU A 92 -3.46 14.08 -4.87
CA GLU A 92 -4.89 13.91 -5.17
C GLU A 92 -5.13 13.26 -6.54
N ALA A 93 -4.31 13.58 -7.53
CA ALA A 93 -4.34 12.93 -8.84
C ALA A 93 -3.95 11.44 -8.73
N GLU A 94 -2.93 11.10 -7.95
CA GLU A 94 -2.53 9.69 -7.71
C GLU A 94 -3.64 8.91 -7.00
N ILE A 95 -4.26 9.48 -5.97
CA ILE A 95 -5.38 8.86 -5.25
C ILE A 95 -6.53 8.60 -6.22
N ARG A 96 -6.94 9.61 -6.99
CA ARG A 96 -8.01 9.47 -7.98
C ARG A 96 -7.70 8.42 -9.04
N ALA A 97 -6.44 8.33 -9.48
CA ALA A 97 -6.03 7.30 -10.43
C ALA A 97 -6.18 5.89 -9.83
N LYS A 98 -5.76 5.69 -8.57
CA LYS A 98 -5.93 4.42 -7.85
C LYS A 98 -7.40 4.07 -7.62
N GLU A 99 -8.23 5.05 -7.29
CA GLU A 99 -9.68 4.87 -7.13
C GLU A 99 -10.34 4.47 -8.46
N ALA A 100 -9.97 5.13 -9.57
CA ALA A 100 -10.48 4.80 -10.90
C ALA A 100 -10.03 3.40 -11.36
N GLU A 101 -8.78 3.03 -11.07
CA GLU A 101 -8.26 1.68 -11.32
C GLU A 101 -9.06 0.62 -10.56
N LEU A 102 -9.24 0.83 -9.24
CA LEU A 102 -10.01 -0.09 -8.41
C LEU A 102 -11.46 -0.21 -8.88
N GLU A 103 -12.08 0.90 -9.26
CA GLU A 103 -13.44 0.94 -9.77
C GLU A 103 -13.56 0.18 -11.11
N PHE A 104 -12.60 0.35 -12.01
CA PHE A 104 -12.52 -0.43 -13.24
C PHE A 104 -12.43 -1.93 -12.92
N ILE A 105 -11.50 -2.35 -12.05
CA ILE A 105 -11.30 -3.76 -11.71
C ILE A 105 -12.59 -4.34 -11.16
N ARG A 106 -13.25 -3.64 -10.23
CA ARG A 106 -14.50 -4.05 -9.59
C ARG A 106 -15.64 -4.29 -10.58
N HIS A 107 -15.68 -3.52 -11.66
CA HIS A 107 -16.70 -3.63 -12.72
C HIS A 107 -16.24 -4.42 -13.94
N SER A 108 -15.01 -4.95 -13.93
CA SER A 108 -14.48 -5.72 -15.04
C SER A 108 -15.23 -7.06 -15.16
N PRO A 109 -15.56 -7.52 -16.39
CA PRO A 109 -16.17 -8.83 -16.59
C PRO A 109 -15.33 -9.96 -15.99
N LEU A 110 -14.00 -9.85 -16.07
CA LEU A 110 -13.07 -10.80 -15.49
C LEU A 110 -13.27 -10.95 -13.98
N TYR A 111 -13.32 -9.83 -13.24
CA TYR A 111 -13.55 -9.88 -11.79
C TYR A 111 -14.93 -10.42 -11.47
N LEU A 112 -15.98 -9.90 -12.13
CA LEU A 112 -17.36 -10.29 -11.83
C LEU A 112 -17.61 -11.79 -12.03
N ASP A 113 -17.08 -12.37 -13.10
CA ASP A 113 -17.26 -13.80 -13.41
C ASP A 113 -16.50 -14.71 -12.44
N HIS A 114 -15.36 -14.25 -11.92
CA HIS A 114 -14.53 -15.02 -10.99
C HIS A 114 -14.66 -14.59 -9.53
N ARG A 115 -15.52 -13.61 -9.22
CA ARG A 115 -15.68 -12.99 -7.90
C ARG A 115 -15.88 -14.02 -6.80
N THR A 116 -16.88 -14.90 -6.97
CA THR A 116 -17.19 -15.94 -5.97
C THR A 116 -16.04 -16.92 -5.78
N GLN A 117 -15.34 -17.28 -6.87
CA GLN A 117 -14.17 -18.15 -6.82
C GLN A 117 -13.02 -17.50 -6.04
N LEU A 118 -12.74 -16.21 -6.29
CA LEU A 118 -11.70 -15.45 -5.60
C LEU A 118 -12.00 -15.29 -4.10
N LEU A 119 -13.25 -14.93 -3.76
CA LEU A 119 -13.68 -14.73 -2.37
C LEU A 119 -13.68 -16.02 -1.55
N ALA A 120 -13.92 -17.18 -2.17
CA ALA A 120 -13.92 -18.48 -1.50
C ALA A 120 -12.58 -18.83 -0.81
N HIS A 121 -11.49 -18.12 -1.11
CA HIS A 121 -10.18 -18.30 -0.46
C HIS A 121 -10.01 -17.49 0.84
N TYR A 122 -10.96 -16.62 1.18
CA TYR A 122 -10.91 -15.79 2.39
C TYR A 122 -11.77 -16.38 3.50
N LYS A 123 -11.19 -16.58 4.69
CA LYS A 123 -11.87 -17.21 5.84
C LYS A 123 -13.11 -16.46 6.32
N ASP A 124 -13.13 -15.15 6.14
CA ASP A 124 -14.22 -14.27 6.57
C ASP A 124 -15.34 -14.18 5.52
N TRP A 125 -15.20 -14.87 4.38
CA TRP A 125 -16.25 -14.98 3.39
C TRP A 125 -17.21 -16.13 3.74
N PRO A 126 -18.54 -15.95 3.67
CA PRO A 126 -19.51 -17.01 3.98
C PRO A 126 -19.34 -18.29 3.15
N GLY A 127 -18.84 -18.16 1.93
CA GLY A 127 -18.56 -19.28 1.02
C GLY A 127 -17.13 -19.85 1.11
N TYR A 128 -16.40 -19.60 2.20
CA TYR A 128 -15.02 -20.03 2.35
C TYR A 128 -14.84 -21.55 2.17
N GLN A 129 -13.84 -21.94 1.39
CA GLN A 129 -13.47 -23.34 1.16
C GLN A 129 -12.13 -23.66 1.82
N ALA A 130 -12.16 -24.57 2.80
CA ALA A 130 -10.96 -25.00 3.51
C ALA A 130 -10.09 -25.94 2.66
N GLY A 131 -8.77 -25.91 2.91
CA GLY A 131 -7.81 -26.83 2.29
C GLY A 131 -7.31 -26.43 0.90
N GLY A 132 -7.71 -25.26 0.39
CA GLY A 132 -7.24 -24.69 -0.86
C GLY A 132 -5.97 -23.83 -0.74
N PRO A 133 -5.42 -23.37 -1.88
CA PRO A 133 -4.33 -22.38 -1.90
C PRO A 133 -4.76 -21.06 -1.25
N ASN A 134 -3.78 -20.26 -0.83
CA ASN A 134 -4.08 -18.91 -0.36
C ASN A 134 -4.62 -18.02 -1.51
N PRO A 135 -5.32 -16.90 -1.21
CA PRO A 135 -5.94 -16.07 -2.25
C PRO A 135 -4.99 -15.63 -3.36
N ARG A 136 -3.74 -15.28 -3.02
CA ARG A 136 -2.73 -14.86 -4.00
C ARG A 136 -2.34 -15.98 -4.95
N GLU A 137 -2.06 -17.16 -4.42
CA GLU A 137 -1.74 -18.35 -5.22
C GLU A 137 -2.91 -18.75 -6.13
N ALA A 138 -4.13 -18.70 -5.60
CA ALA A 138 -5.34 -19.00 -6.36
C ALA A 138 -5.56 -18.02 -7.53
N ALA A 139 -5.47 -16.72 -7.27
CA ALA A 139 -5.62 -15.69 -8.30
C ALA A 139 -4.53 -15.80 -9.36
N ARG A 140 -3.27 -16.05 -8.96
CA ARG A 140 -2.17 -16.28 -9.91
C ARG A 140 -2.43 -17.50 -10.79
N ALA A 141 -2.86 -18.61 -10.21
CA ALA A 141 -3.20 -19.82 -10.97
C ALA A 141 -4.34 -19.56 -11.96
N LEU A 142 -5.35 -18.78 -11.56
CA LEU A 142 -6.43 -18.33 -12.43
C LEU A 142 -5.90 -17.51 -13.61
N ILE A 143 -5.09 -16.47 -13.37
CA ILE A 143 -4.50 -15.64 -14.43
C ILE A 143 -3.69 -16.50 -15.42
N VAL A 144 -2.87 -17.43 -14.92
CA VAL A 144 -2.09 -18.33 -15.78
C VAL A 144 -2.98 -19.25 -16.62
N ALA A 145 -4.02 -19.84 -16.01
CA ALA A 145 -4.94 -20.72 -16.71
C ALA A 145 -5.73 -19.98 -17.80
N LEU A 146 -6.21 -18.77 -17.51
CA LEU A 146 -6.90 -17.90 -18.47
C LEU A 146 -5.97 -17.43 -19.59
N GLY A 147 -4.70 -17.15 -19.27
CA GLY A 147 -3.69 -16.83 -20.27
C GLY A 147 -3.43 -17.98 -21.23
N ALA A 148 -3.31 -19.21 -20.71
CA ALA A 148 -3.18 -20.42 -21.54
C ALA A 148 -4.42 -20.68 -22.41
N ALA A 149 -5.61 -20.32 -21.92
CA ALA A 149 -6.86 -20.40 -22.66
C ALA A 149 -7.08 -19.24 -23.64
N GLN A 150 -6.17 -18.25 -23.70
CA GLN A 150 -6.30 -17.03 -24.51
C GLN A 150 -7.61 -16.28 -24.23
N ASP A 151 -7.99 -16.19 -22.95
CA ASP A 151 -9.23 -15.55 -22.54
C ASP A 151 -9.25 -14.06 -22.93
N ALA A 152 -10.25 -13.66 -23.70
CA ALA A 152 -10.38 -12.29 -24.20
C ALA A 152 -10.61 -11.26 -23.07
N ARG A 153 -11.25 -11.65 -21.96
CA ARG A 153 -11.48 -10.77 -20.81
C ARG A 153 -10.17 -10.52 -20.08
N LEU A 154 -9.32 -11.54 -19.94
CA LEU A 154 -7.98 -11.37 -19.39
C LEU A 154 -7.13 -10.45 -20.27
N ALA A 155 -7.17 -10.61 -21.60
CA ALA A 155 -6.43 -9.75 -22.52
C ALA A 155 -6.86 -8.27 -22.39
N ALA A 156 -8.16 -8.00 -22.37
CA ALA A 156 -8.69 -6.64 -22.18
C ALA A 156 -8.34 -6.06 -20.80
N PHE A 157 -8.38 -6.89 -19.75
CA PHE A 157 -7.99 -6.49 -18.40
C PHE A 157 -6.49 -6.12 -18.32
N ALA A 158 -5.63 -6.94 -18.90
CA ALA A 158 -4.18 -6.70 -18.97
C ALA A 158 -3.84 -5.44 -19.78
N GLU A 159 -4.54 -5.22 -20.90
CA GLU A 159 -4.39 -4.04 -21.74
C GLU A 159 -4.77 -2.76 -21.00
N HIS A 160 -5.93 -2.74 -20.33
CA HIS A 160 -6.40 -1.57 -19.58
C HIS A 160 -5.44 -1.18 -18.44
N LEU A 161 -4.89 -2.18 -17.75
CA LEU A 161 -3.98 -1.98 -16.62
C LEU A 161 -2.51 -1.87 -17.03
N GLY A 162 -2.21 -1.96 -18.33
CA GLY A 162 -0.86 -1.81 -18.87
C GLY A 162 0.15 -2.83 -18.32
N SER A 163 -0.30 -4.04 -17.97
CA SER A 163 0.57 -5.07 -17.40
C SER A 163 0.29 -6.45 -17.98
N SER A 164 1.37 -7.18 -18.27
CA SER A 164 1.33 -8.59 -18.63
C SER A 164 1.91 -9.51 -17.55
N ASP A 165 2.31 -8.96 -16.40
CA ASP A 165 2.89 -9.73 -15.30
C ASP A 165 1.77 -10.47 -14.53
N PRO A 166 1.75 -11.81 -14.49
CA PRO A 166 0.73 -12.56 -13.79
C PRO A 166 0.65 -12.27 -12.29
N GLU A 167 1.77 -11.95 -11.64
CA GLU A 167 1.80 -11.61 -10.21
C GLU A 167 1.11 -10.27 -9.96
N HIS A 168 1.46 -9.25 -10.75
CA HIS A 168 0.83 -7.94 -10.67
C HIS A 168 -0.67 -8.01 -11.00
N LEU A 169 -1.06 -8.70 -12.07
CA LEU A 169 -2.46 -8.85 -12.44
C LEU A 169 -3.27 -9.61 -11.38
N ALA A 170 -2.70 -10.65 -10.77
CA ALA A 170 -3.35 -11.35 -9.66
C ALA A 170 -3.51 -10.44 -8.43
N HIS A 171 -2.52 -9.60 -8.12
CA HIS A 171 -2.62 -8.62 -7.04
C HIS A 171 -3.76 -7.63 -7.28
N LEU A 172 -3.84 -7.07 -8.50
CA LEU A 172 -4.90 -6.13 -8.88
C LEU A 172 -6.28 -6.80 -8.84
N LEU A 173 -6.40 -8.02 -9.37
CA LEU A 173 -7.66 -8.77 -9.40
C LEU A 173 -8.23 -9.05 -8.00
N LEU A 174 -7.37 -9.17 -6.99
CA LEU A 174 -7.77 -9.39 -5.60
C LEU A 174 -8.13 -8.09 -4.85
N ALA A 175 -7.79 -6.91 -5.37
CA ALA A 175 -7.99 -5.65 -4.68
C ALA A 175 -9.44 -5.40 -4.24
N PRO A 176 -10.48 -5.65 -5.07
CA PRO A 176 -11.86 -5.43 -4.65
C PRO A 176 -12.35 -6.43 -3.59
N CYS A 177 -11.76 -7.62 -3.48
CA CYS A 177 -12.16 -8.61 -2.47
C CYS A 177 -12.03 -8.06 -1.05
N HIS A 178 -11.02 -7.22 -0.78
CA HIS A 178 -10.83 -6.61 0.54
C HIS A 178 -12.00 -5.70 0.94
N LEU A 179 -12.50 -4.88 0.00
CA LEU A 179 -13.65 -4.00 0.24
C LEU A 179 -14.93 -4.81 0.54
N GLU A 180 -15.10 -5.93 -0.16
CA GLU A 180 -16.27 -6.77 0.03
C GLU A 180 -16.25 -7.51 1.37
N LEU A 181 -15.08 -7.97 1.80
CA LEU A 181 -14.91 -8.59 3.11
C LEU A 181 -15.16 -7.57 4.24
N GLU A 182 -14.71 -6.32 4.07
CA GLU A 182 -15.03 -5.24 5.01
C GLU A 182 -16.54 -4.98 5.08
N ALA A 183 -17.24 -4.94 3.95
CA ALA A 183 -18.69 -4.79 3.91
C ALA A 183 -19.42 -5.95 4.61
N VAL A 184 -18.99 -7.20 4.41
CA VAL A 184 -19.58 -8.37 5.09
C VAL A 184 -19.37 -8.31 6.60
N ARG A 185 -18.18 -7.92 7.06
CA ARG A 185 -17.89 -7.77 8.50
C ARG A 185 -18.81 -6.74 9.14
N GLN A 186 -18.97 -5.58 8.50
CA GLN A 186 -19.88 -4.53 8.97
C GLN A 186 -21.33 -5.01 9.08
N THR A 187 -21.81 -5.83 8.14
CA THR A 187 -23.18 -6.40 8.21
C THR A 187 -23.35 -7.53 9.24
N THR A 188 -22.26 -8.09 9.77
CA THR A 188 -22.32 -9.17 10.77
C THR A 188 -22.22 -8.64 12.20
N ASP A 189 -21.72 -7.42 12.37
CA ASP A 189 -21.58 -6.73 13.66
C ASP A 189 -22.81 -5.87 14.04
N ASP A 190 -23.79 -5.73 13.13
CA ASP A 190 -25.11 -5.10 13.34
C ASP A 190 -26.20 -6.13 13.69
#